data_AF-A0A5Y2QTS6-F1
#
_entry.id   AF-A0A5Y2QTS6-F1
#
_cell.length_a   1.000
_cell.length_b   1.000
_cell.length_c   1.000
_cell.angle_alpha   90.00
_cell.angle_beta   90.00
_cell.angle_gamma   90.00
#
_symmetry.space_group_name_H-M   'P 1'
#
loop_
_entity.id
_entity.type
_entity.pdbx_description
1 polymer ?
#
loop_
_entity_poly.entity_id
_entity_poly.type
_entity_poly.pdbx_seq_one_letter_code
_entity_poly.pdbx_strand_id
1 'polypeptide(L)'
;RYEAQVRPSSVQSQDYTFKVPDWEGLYGQEGDNLNGQLAQYEVFDWPGRFKDEQHGKDFALYRLEGLRGDAEKATGVSNSPALWPGARF
;
A
#
# COMPACT_ATOMS: atom_id res chain seq x y z
N ARG A 1 20.92 -11.04 4.62
CA ARG A 1 20.23 -10.98 5.94
C ARG A 1 18.74 -10.75 5.68
N TYR A 2 17.87 -11.42 6.45
CA TYR A 2 16.43 -11.19 6.41
C TYR A 2 16.01 -10.20 7.49
N GLU A 3 15.12 -9.27 7.16
CA GLU A 3 14.59 -8.25 8.06
C GLU A 3 13.09 -8.05 7.81
N ALA A 4 12.31 -7.94 8.89
CA ALA A 4 10.90 -7.62 8.87
C ALA A 4 10.65 -6.36 9.72
N GLN A 5 9.76 -5.48 9.27
CA GLN A 5 9.46 -4.21 9.94
C GLN A 5 7.96 -3.97 10.09
N VAL A 6 7.58 -3.30 11.17
CA VAL A 6 6.19 -2.90 11.39
C VAL A 6 5.79 -1.81 10.40
N ARG A 7 4.67 -2.01 9.72
CA ARG A 7 4.08 -1.10 8.73
C ARG A 7 2.56 -1.01 8.90
N PRO A 8 1.89 0.03 8.37
CA PRO A 8 0.44 0.13 8.40
C PRO A 8 -0.25 -1.17 7.93
N SER A 9 -1.30 -1.57 8.64
CA SER A 9 -2.09 -2.76 8.33
C SER A 9 -3.20 -2.48 7.32
N SER A 10 -3.69 -1.23 7.26
CA SER A 10 -4.71 -0.81 6.31
C SER A 10 -4.54 0.65 5.91
N VAL A 11 -5.13 1.00 4.77
CA VAL A 11 -5.31 2.37 4.31
C VAL A 11 -6.78 2.61 4.05
N GLN A 12 -7.28 3.78 4.44
CA GLN A 12 -8.58 4.31 4.06
C GLN A 12 -8.36 5.66 3.36
N SER A 13 -9.00 5.88 2.23
CA SER A 13 -8.92 7.14 1.50
C SER A 13 -10.30 7.62 1.13
N GLN A 14 -10.56 8.89 1.40
CA GLN A 14 -11.86 9.50 1.13
C GLN A 14 -11.70 10.68 0.16
N ASP A 15 -12.68 10.88 -0.72
CA ASP A 15 -12.79 12.08 -1.57
C ASP A 15 -14.26 12.48 -1.75
N TYR A 16 -14.49 13.71 -2.16
CA TYR A 16 -15.79 14.28 -2.44
C TYR A 16 -15.81 14.94 -3.83
N THR A 17 -16.98 14.91 -4.44
CA THR A 17 -17.24 15.64 -5.68
C THR A 17 -18.57 16.37 -5.58
N PHE A 18 -18.55 17.68 -5.84
CA PHE A 18 -19.77 18.49 -5.83
C PHE A 18 -20.81 18.04 -6.87
N LYS A 19 -20.37 17.28 -7.89
CA LYS A 19 -21.24 16.74 -8.93
C LYS A 19 -22.16 15.63 -8.42
N VAL A 20 -21.74 14.92 -7.37
CA VAL A 20 -22.49 13.80 -6.77
C VAL A 20 -22.29 13.89 -5.25
N PRO A 21 -23.05 14.77 -4.57
CA PRO A 21 -22.80 15.07 -3.16
C PRO A 21 -23.07 13.89 -2.21
N ASP A 22 -23.94 12.95 -2.62
CA ASP A 22 -24.30 11.76 -1.84
C ASP A 22 -23.37 10.55 -2.12
N TRP A 23 -22.32 10.74 -2.93
CA TRP A 23 -21.35 9.68 -3.19
C TRP A 23 -20.47 9.45 -1.96
N GLU A 24 -20.44 8.22 -1.46
CA GLU A 24 -19.68 7.83 -0.25
C GLU A 24 -18.19 8.18 -0.37
N GLY A 25 -17.61 7.96 -1.55
CA GLY A 25 -16.25 8.37 -1.89
C GLY A 25 -15.17 7.82 -0.95
N LEU A 26 -15.45 6.75 -0.21
CA LEU A 26 -14.54 6.12 0.76
C LEU A 26 -14.08 4.77 0.21
N TYR A 27 -12.76 4.59 0.09
CA TYR A 27 -12.15 3.36 -0.41
C TYR A 27 -10.97 2.98 0.48
N GLY A 28 -10.92 1.70 0.86
CA GLY A 28 -9.86 1.19 1.71
C GLY A 28 -9.26 -0.11 1.19
N GLN A 29 -8.05 -0.40 1.68
CA GLN A 29 -7.31 -1.62 1.40
C GLN A 29 -6.68 -2.16 2.69
N GLU A 30 -6.83 -3.46 2.93
CA GLU A 30 -6.14 -4.21 3.99
C GLU A 30 -4.87 -4.87 3.45
N GLY A 31 -3.87 -5.06 4.32
CA GLY A 31 -2.62 -5.71 3.97
C GLY A 31 -2.69 -7.23 4.11
N ASP A 32 -2.28 -7.95 3.06
CA ASP A 32 -2.46 -9.41 2.98
C ASP A 32 -1.57 -10.21 3.95
N ASN A 33 -0.31 -9.80 4.13
CA ASN A 33 0.65 -10.50 5.00
C ASN A 33 1.28 -9.54 6.00
N LEU A 34 0.92 -9.69 7.27
CA LEU A 34 1.29 -8.84 8.39
C LEU A 34 2.54 -9.32 9.16
N ASN A 35 3.09 -10.50 8.84
CA ASN A 35 4.34 -11.02 9.44
C ASN A 35 4.30 -11.09 10.98
N GLY A 36 3.13 -11.43 11.52
CA GLY A 36 2.89 -11.51 12.96
C GLY A 36 2.64 -10.16 13.64
N GLN A 37 2.65 -9.03 12.91
CA GLN A 37 2.18 -7.75 13.47
C GLN A 37 0.65 -7.74 13.61
N LEU A 38 0.13 -6.93 14.53
CA LEU A 38 -1.32 -6.77 14.72
C LEU A 38 -1.95 -5.90 13.63
N ALA A 39 -3.19 -6.21 13.25
CA ALA A 39 -4.00 -5.44 12.32
C ALA A 39 -4.66 -4.22 12.99
N GLN A 40 -3.83 -3.32 13.53
CA GLN A 40 -4.31 -2.23 14.40
C GLN A 40 -4.01 -0.82 13.87
N TYR A 41 -3.03 -0.67 12.98
CA TYR A 41 -2.57 0.64 12.53
C TYR A 41 -3.07 0.93 11.13
N GLU A 42 -4.13 1.72 11.05
CA GLU A 42 -4.70 2.23 9.81
C GLU A 42 -4.16 3.62 9.48
N VAL A 43 -3.94 3.89 8.19
CA VAL A 43 -3.66 5.24 7.68
C VAL A 43 -4.90 5.76 6.96
N PHE A 44 -5.44 6.89 7.42
CA PHE A 44 -6.51 7.60 6.74
C PHE A 44 -5.95 8.77 5.91
N ASP A 45 -6.44 8.95 4.68
CA ASP A 45 -6.04 10.03 3.78
C ASP A 45 -7.24 10.78 3.18
N TRP A 46 -7.17 12.11 3.20
CA TRP A 46 -8.11 13.02 2.58
C TRP A 46 -7.39 14.32 2.14
N PRO A 47 -7.64 14.83 0.91
CA PRO A 47 -8.47 14.23 -0.14
C PRO A 47 -7.71 13.15 -0.94
N GLY A 48 -8.40 12.05 -1.26
CA GLY A 48 -7.85 10.90 -1.98
C GLY A 48 -7.54 11.12 -3.47
N ARG A 49 -8.01 12.24 -4.05
CA ARG A 49 -7.75 12.69 -5.44
C ARG A 49 -8.34 11.78 -6.52
N PHE A 50 -9.49 11.18 -6.26
CA PHE A 50 -10.24 10.35 -7.19
C PHE A 50 -11.68 10.87 -7.35
N LYS A 51 -12.34 10.50 -8.46
CA LYS A 51 -13.71 10.94 -8.77
C LYS A 51 -14.63 9.78 -9.21
N ASP A 52 -14.13 8.56 -9.13
CA ASP A 52 -14.85 7.32 -9.38
C ASP A 52 -14.28 6.19 -8.51
N GLU A 53 -15.01 5.08 -8.49
CA GLU A 53 -14.73 3.92 -7.66
C GLU A 53 -13.47 3.15 -8.06
N GLN A 54 -13.18 3.07 -9.36
CA GLN A 54 -12.03 2.31 -9.84
C GLN A 54 -10.74 2.97 -9.36
N HIS A 55 -10.58 4.28 -9.59
CA HIS A 55 -9.41 5.00 -9.12
C HIS A 55 -9.32 5.06 -7.60
N GLY A 56 -10.44 5.13 -6.89
CA GLY A 56 -10.46 5.09 -5.43
C GLY A 56 -9.86 3.80 -4.87
N LYS A 57 -10.28 2.64 -5.40
CA LYS A 57 -9.72 1.34 -5.04
C LYS A 57 -8.27 1.19 -5.43
N ASP A 58 -7.92 1.55 -6.67
CA ASP A 58 -6.55 1.43 -7.18
C ASP A 58 -5.59 2.30 -6.36
N PHE A 59 -5.98 3.53 -6.01
CA PHE A 59 -5.14 4.43 -5.21
C PHE A 59 -4.97 3.94 -3.77
N ALA A 60 -6.02 3.40 -3.15
CA ALA A 60 -5.90 2.79 -1.83
C ALA A 60 -4.93 1.59 -1.84
N LEU A 61 -5.02 0.74 -2.88
CA LEU A 61 -4.09 -0.37 -3.08
C LEU A 61 -2.65 0.11 -3.28
N TYR A 62 -2.40 0.99 -4.26
CA TYR A 62 -1.06 1.51 -4.53
C TYR A 62 -0.43 2.19 -3.31
N ARG A 63 -1.23 2.88 -2.50
CA ARG A 63 -0.74 3.55 -1.30
C ARG A 63 -0.37 2.56 -0.22
N LEU A 64 -1.16 1.52 -0.01
CA LEU A 64 -0.81 0.46 0.93
C LEU A 64 0.43 -0.31 0.46
N GLU A 65 0.51 -0.69 -0.80
CA GLU A 65 1.70 -1.35 -1.38
C GLU A 65 2.95 -0.49 -1.21
N GLY A 66 2.86 0.83 -1.45
CA GLY A 66 3.95 1.76 -1.21
C GLY A 66 4.38 1.84 0.26
N LEU A 67 3.43 1.84 1.19
CA LEU A 67 3.69 1.84 2.64
C LEU A 67 4.25 0.50 3.14
N ARG A 68 3.93 -0.62 2.47
CA ARG A 68 4.33 -1.98 2.86
C ARG A 68 5.46 -2.57 2.01
N GLY A 69 5.92 -1.89 0.97
CA GLY A 69 6.92 -2.40 0.03
C GLY A 69 8.29 -2.71 0.64
N ASP A 70 8.53 -2.30 1.89
CA ASP A 70 9.71 -2.65 2.68
C ASP A 70 9.41 -3.34 4.01
N ALA A 71 8.18 -3.84 4.19
CA ALA A 71 7.77 -4.61 5.36
C ALA A 71 8.60 -5.90 5.52
N GLU A 72 9.00 -6.53 4.41
CA GLU A 72 9.96 -7.64 4.38
C GLU A 72 11.04 -7.39 3.33
N LYS A 73 12.30 -7.49 3.73
CA LYS A 73 13.43 -7.37 2.81
C LYS A 73 14.50 -8.39 3.13
N ALA A 74 15.12 -8.91 2.08
CA ALA A 74 16.32 -9.72 2.15
C ALA A 74 17.47 -9.00 1.46
N THR A 75 18.63 -8.99 2.11
CA THR A 75 19.87 -8.41 1.56
C THR A 75 20.88 -9.52 1.28
N GLY A 76 21.66 -9.37 0.21
CA GLY A 76 22.70 -10.32 -0.18
C GLY A 76 23.79 -9.65 -1.00
N VAL A 77 24.99 -10.25 -1.00
CA VAL A 77 26.13 -9.80 -1.81
C VAL A 77 26.51 -10.94 -2.74
N SER A 78 26.71 -10.63 -4.02
CA SER A 78 27.07 -11.60 -5.05
C SER A 78 27.96 -10.94 -6.11
N ASN A 79 28.79 -11.75 -6.75
CA ASN A 79 29.63 -11.36 -7.90
C ASN A 79 28.99 -11.73 -9.25
N SER A 80 27.75 -12.23 -9.25
CA SER A 80 27.05 -12.63 -10.48
C SER A 80 26.70 -11.40 -11.34
N PRO A 81 27.16 -11.34 -12.60
CA PRO A 81 26.79 -10.29 -13.53
C PRO A 81 25.38 -10.46 -14.09
N ALA A 82 24.58 -11.42 -13.61
CA ALA A 82 23.17 -11.54 -13.96
C ALA A 82 22.26 -10.77 -12.98
N LEU A 83 22.79 -10.34 -11.84
CA LEU A 83 22.03 -9.65 -10.81
C LEU A 83 22.09 -8.13 -11.00
N TRP A 84 20.94 -7.53 -11.28
CA TRP A 84 20.76 -6.09 -11.44
C TRP A 84 19.38 -5.67 -10.90
N PRO A 85 19.17 -4.40 -10.51
CA PRO A 85 17.86 -3.91 -10.09
C PRO A 85 16.79 -4.20 -11.16
N GLY A 86 15.67 -4.79 -10.74
CA GLY A 86 14.56 -5.17 -11.63
C GLY A 86 14.65 -6.59 -12.21
N ALA A 87 15.77 -7.29 -12.05
CA ALA A 87 15.87 -8.70 -12.41
C ALA A 87 15.17 -9.58 -11.36
N ARG A 88 14.45 -10.62 -11.81
CA ARG A 88 13.90 -11.67 -10.94
C ARG A 88 14.84 -12.88 -10.94
N PHE A 89 15.20 -13.34 -9.76
CA PHE A 89 16.13 -14.45 -9.52
C PHE A 89 15.57 -15.44 -8.50
#